data_AF-A0A8J2P7V9-F1
#
_entry.id   AF-A0A8J2P7V9-F1
#
_cell.length_a   1.000
_cell.length_b   1.000
_cell.length_c   1.000
_cell.angle_alpha   90.00
_cell.angle_beta   90.00
_cell.angle_gamma   90.00
#
_symmetry.space_group_name_H-M   'P 1'
#
loop_
_entity.id
_entity.type
_entity.pdbx_description
1 polymer ?
#
loop_
_entity_poly.entity_id
_entity_poly.type
_entity_poly.pdbx_seq_one_letter_code
_entity_poly.pdbx_strand_id
1 'polypeptide(L)'
;SSKFSNELPSIEIVKELWVGNDLTGASADDGLVENPNLPGVACQHPTLSLSNPDINKFFEEVPPLECDKDDKDWIVSHKSIAQVTPLAKILHGPVKCQFTELLRKDEYNTVTGRTTSIEQDEKYIFTNTDYAEVTCSGKEGKTWKSYVAAPRTNLQVRKKKPNPSTQHPPLNVLIWGQDSISRLMFIRKLPKTWKYITEELHPIVLKGYNIVGDGTPQALTPILTGKTELELPEARAEMGDKANFVDVYPFIWNEYKDSGYLTGFLEDQPTT
;
A
#
# COMPACT_ATOMS: atom_id res chain seq x y z
N SER A 1 -24.21 23.81 8.88
CA SER A 1 -24.66 22.82 9.88
C SER A 1 -25.18 21.60 9.16
N SER A 2 -24.33 20.62 8.91
CA SER A 2 -24.71 19.26 8.53
C SER A 2 -23.58 18.34 8.99
N LYS A 3 -23.85 17.67 10.12
CA LYS A 3 -23.00 16.61 10.67
C LYS A 3 -23.05 15.43 9.71
N PHE A 4 -21.94 15.16 9.02
CA PHE A 4 -21.66 13.80 8.56
C PHE A 4 -21.17 13.00 9.75
N SER A 5 -22.12 12.40 10.50
CA SER A 5 -21.83 11.15 11.18
C SER A 5 -21.75 10.09 10.09
N ASN A 6 -20.60 9.43 9.96
CA ASN A 6 -20.57 8.08 9.44
C ASN A 6 -19.36 7.39 10.05
N GLU A 7 -19.69 6.53 11.00
CA GLU A 7 -18.89 5.44 11.52
C GLU A 7 -18.19 4.75 10.35
N LEU A 8 -16.93 5.08 10.12
CA LEU A 8 -16.01 4.14 9.51
C LEU A 8 -15.97 2.94 10.45
N PRO A 9 -16.24 1.70 10.00
CA PRO A 9 -15.89 0.55 10.80
C PRO A 9 -14.42 0.72 11.17
N SER A 10 -14.12 0.59 12.46
CA SER A 10 -12.78 0.70 13.02
C SER A 10 -11.85 -0.22 12.24
N ILE A 11 -11.23 0.31 11.18
CA ILE A 11 -10.00 -0.23 10.64
C ILE A 11 -9.00 0.13 11.72
N GLU A 12 -8.81 -0.81 12.64
CA GLU A 12 -7.59 -0.88 13.42
C GLU A 12 -6.51 -1.20 12.38
N ILE A 13 -6.01 -0.14 11.73
CA ILE A 13 -4.74 -0.18 11.03
C ILE A 13 -3.81 -0.63 12.14
N VAL A 14 -3.24 -1.84 12.03
CA VAL A 14 -1.99 -2.11 12.75
C VAL A 14 -1.07 -1.01 12.30
N LYS A 15 -0.90 0.00 13.17
CA LYS A 15 -0.16 1.24 12.91
C LYS A 15 1.34 0.92 12.91
N GLU A 16 1.72 -0.02 12.05
CA GLU A 16 3.09 -0.37 11.77
C GLU A 16 3.44 0.11 10.36
N LEU A 17 3.74 1.41 10.28
CA LEU A 17 4.63 1.95 9.27
C LEU A 17 6.05 1.48 9.65
N TRP A 18 6.35 0.18 9.45
CA TRP A 18 7.51 -0.50 10.04
C TRP A 18 7.85 0.07 11.42
N VAL A 19 6.98 -0.25 12.36
CA VAL A 19 7.06 0.05 13.78
C VAL A 19 7.16 -1.29 14.47
N GLY A 20 8.24 -1.56 15.19
CA GLY A 20 8.29 -2.73 16.06
C GLY A 20 7.42 -2.50 17.29
N ASN A 21 6.67 -3.52 17.70
CA ASN A 21 5.98 -3.56 18.98
C ASN A 21 6.96 -3.40 20.16
N ASP A 22 6.63 -2.51 21.09
CA ASP A 22 7.16 -2.56 22.45
C ASP A 22 6.00 -2.97 23.38
N LEU A 23 5.97 -4.25 23.76
CA LEU A 23 4.98 -4.82 24.68
C LEU A 23 5.30 -4.52 26.15
N THR A 24 5.96 -3.40 26.44
CA THR A 24 6.18 -2.96 27.81
C THR A 24 5.88 -1.48 27.94
N GLY A 25 5.05 -1.12 28.92
CA GLY A 25 4.68 0.27 29.22
C GLY A 25 5.87 1.05 29.79
N ALA A 26 6.88 1.30 28.96
CA ALA A 26 7.99 2.18 29.24
C ALA A 26 7.70 3.55 28.63
N SER A 27 7.63 4.55 29.51
CA SER A 27 7.87 5.95 29.16
C SER A 27 8.97 6.05 28.11
N ALA A 28 8.76 6.87 27.08
CA ALA A 28 9.80 7.30 26.15
C ALA A 28 10.88 8.05 26.93
N ASP A 29 11.80 7.31 27.53
CA ASP A 29 13.06 7.82 28.03
C ASP A 29 14.08 7.58 26.91
N ASP A 30 14.67 8.67 26.40
CA ASP A 30 15.66 8.69 25.32
C ASP A 30 17.02 8.08 25.77
N GLY A 31 16.98 7.01 26.57
CA GLY A 31 18.15 6.31 27.07
C GLY A 31 18.69 5.34 26.02
N LEU A 32 19.77 5.72 25.34
CA LEU A 32 20.64 4.76 24.68
C LEU A 32 21.02 3.67 25.71
N VAL A 33 20.81 2.40 25.38
CA VAL A 33 21.25 1.28 26.23
C VAL A 33 22.78 1.30 26.29
N GLU A 34 23.35 1.88 27.34
CA GLU A 34 24.78 1.84 27.57
C GLU A 34 25.21 0.42 27.93
N ASN A 35 26.20 -0.10 27.20
CA ASN A 35 26.87 -1.34 27.60
C ASN A 35 27.70 -1.04 28.87
N PRO A 36 27.35 -1.63 30.04
CA PRO A 36 28.04 -1.33 31.30
C PRO A 36 29.52 -1.73 31.30
N ASN A 37 29.96 -2.54 30.33
CA ASN A 37 31.35 -2.96 30.19
C ASN A 37 32.19 -2.06 29.25
N LEU A 38 31.58 -1.10 28.56
CA LEU A 38 32.25 -0.18 27.60
C LEU A 38 31.61 1.23 27.66
N PRO A 39 31.83 1.99 28.75
CA PRO A 39 31.32 3.37 28.85
C PRO A 39 31.98 4.24 27.77
N GLY A 40 31.16 4.82 26.89
CA GLY A 40 31.60 5.70 25.79
C GLY A 40 31.65 5.08 24.39
N VAL A 41 31.33 3.78 24.23
CA VAL A 41 31.24 3.10 22.91
C VAL A 41 29.77 2.92 22.50
N ALA A 42 28.94 3.93 22.72
CA ALA A 42 27.59 3.96 22.18
C ALA A 42 27.65 4.58 20.78
N CYS A 43 27.08 3.89 19.78
CA CYS A 43 26.92 4.46 18.44
C CYS A 43 26.04 5.71 18.55
N GLN A 44 26.64 6.89 18.43
CA GLN A 44 25.89 8.15 18.46
C GLN A 44 25.20 8.36 17.13
N HIS A 45 23.87 8.28 17.13
CA HIS A 45 23.09 8.56 15.95
C HIS A 45 23.22 10.06 15.60
N PRO A 46 23.68 10.42 14.39
CA PRO A 46 23.84 11.83 14.02
C PRO A 46 22.48 12.52 13.95
N THR A 47 22.38 13.70 14.56
CA THR A 47 21.20 14.56 14.43
C THR A 47 21.44 15.54 13.29
N LEU A 48 20.75 15.34 12.17
CA LEU A 48 20.90 16.13 10.96
C LEU A 48 19.79 17.20 10.87
N SER A 49 20.16 18.43 10.52
CA SER A 49 19.21 19.52 10.31
C SER A 49 18.33 19.28 9.08
N LEU A 50 17.02 19.57 9.23
CA LEU A 50 16.08 19.58 8.10
C LEU A 50 16.36 20.74 7.14
N SER A 51 16.83 21.89 7.63
CA SER A 51 17.23 23.01 6.78
C SER A 51 18.75 23.15 6.85
N ASN A 52 19.42 22.69 5.80
CA ASN A 52 20.87 22.83 5.65
C ASN A 52 21.12 23.61 4.35
N PRO A 53 21.74 24.81 4.40
CA PRO A 53 22.03 25.61 3.20
C PRO A 53 22.78 24.85 2.10
N ASP A 54 23.68 23.93 2.48
CA ASP A 54 24.43 23.12 1.53
C ASP A 54 23.58 22.11 0.77
N ILE A 55 22.45 21.69 1.35
CA ILE A 55 21.49 20.77 0.72
C ILE A 55 20.38 21.56 0.03
N ASN A 56 19.94 22.67 0.61
CA ASN A 56 18.81 23.47 0.12
C ASN A 56 19.01 23.95 -1.32
N LYS A 57 20.26 24.21 -1.73
CA LYS A 57 20.61 24.60 -3.10
C LYS A 57 20.28 23.55 -4.17
N PHE A 58 20.08 22.30 -3.80
CA PHE A 58 19.72 21.21 -4.70
C PHE A 58 18.20 20.98 -4.78
N PHE A 59 17.39 21.73 -4.02
CA PHE A 59 15.95 21.59 -4.04
C PHE A 59 15.30 22.70 -4.87
N GLU A 60 14.52 22.27 -5.84
CA GLU A 60 13.61 23.13 -6.58
C GLU A 60 12.19 22.99 -6.03
N GLU A 61 11.46 24.12 -6.00
CA GLU A 61 10.03 24.12 -5.73
C GLU A 61 9.29 23.76 -7.01
N VAL A 62 8.43 22.76 -6.91
CA VAL A 62 7.58 22.31 -8.01
C VAL A 62 6.15 22.78 -7.71
N PRO A 63 5.41 23.34 -8.69
CA PRO A 63 4.01 23.68 -8.50
C PRO A 63 3.19 22.48 -8.02
N PRO A 64 2.15 22.70 -7.18
CA PRO A 64 1.27 21.61 -6.74
C PRO A 64 0.61 20.89 -7.93
N LEU A 65 0.44 19.58 -7.79
CA LEU A 65 -0.35 18.80 -8.74
C LEU A 65 -1.83 19.18 -8.64
N GLU A 66 -2.45 19.52 -9.76
CA GLU A 66 -3.86 19.89 -9.83
C GLU A 66 -4.73 18.67 -10.15
N CYS A 67 -5.00 17.83 -9.14
CA CYS A 67 -5.77 16.60 -9.32
C CYS A 67 -7.28 16.80 -9.57
N ASP A 68 -7.79 18.03 -9.43
CA ASP A 68 -9.22 18.36 -9.55
C ASP A 68 -9.62 18.87 -10.95
N LYS A 69 -8.68 18.92 -11.91
CA LYS A 69 -8.97 19.40 -13.27
C LYS A 69 -9.73 18.37 -14.12
N ASP A 70 -9.64 17.09 -13.78
CA ASP A 70 -10.36 16.02 -14.44
C ASP A 70 -11.71 15.73 -13.74
N ASP A 71 -12.73 15.35 -14.53
CA ASP A 71 -14.03 14.93 -13.99
C ASP A 71 -13.81 13.85 -12.92
N LYS A 72 -14.34 14.05 -11.70
CA LYS A 72 -14.30 13.07 -10.59
C LYS A 72 -14.67 11.67 -11.08
N ASP A 73 -14.06 10.64 -10.51
CA ASP A 73 -14.27 9.26 -10.94
C ASP A 73 -15.76 8.89 -11.07
N TRP A 74 -16.11 8.31 -12.22
CA TRP A 74 -17.49 7.93 -12.51
C TRP A 74 -17.91 6.66 -11.78
N ILE A 75 -16.95 5.82 -11.38
CA ILE A 75 -17.17 4.56 -10.71
C ILE A 75 -16.52 4.59 -9.33
N VAL A 76 -17.19 4.01 -8.34
CA VAL A 76 -16.62 3.70 -7.03
C VAL A 76 -16.76 2.20 -6.77
N SER A 77 -15.72 1.60 -6.22
CA SER A 77 -15.77 0.23 -5.70
C SER A 77 -15.82 0.21 -4.17
N HIS A 78 -16.59 -0.71 -3.62
CA HIS A 78 -16.62 -1.01 -2.19
C HIS A 78 -16.83 -2.51 -2.00
N LYS A 79 -15.87 -3.16 -1.31
CA LYS A 79 -15.75 -4.62 -1.28
C LYS A 79 -15.71 -5.16 -2.72
N SER A 80 -16.49 -6.19 -3.03
CA SER A 80 -16.54 -6.82 -4.36
C SER A 80 -17.51 -6.17 -5.34
N ILE A 81 -17.95 -4.93 -5.08
CA ILE A 81 -19.01 -4.27 -5.86
C ILE A 81 -18.48 -2.95 -6.43
N ALA A 82 -18.70 -2.73 -7.72
CA ALA A 82 -18.56 -1.41 -8.36
C ALA A 82 -19.93 -0.85 -8.74
N GLN A 83 -20.07 0.47 -8.68
CA GLN A 83 -21.27 1.18 -9.12
C GLN A 83 -20.95 2.60 -9.58
N VAL A 84 -21.83 3.16 -10.40
CA VAL A 84 -21.73 4.55 -10.85
C VAL A 84 -21.93 5.51 -9.67
N THR A 85 -21.05 6.50 -9.52
CA THR A 85 -21.13 7.49 -8.46
C THR A 85 -22.37 8.38 -8.62
N PRO A 86 -22.99 8.84 -7.52
CA PRO A 86 -24.12 9.77 -7.60
C PRO A 86 -23.78 11.06 -8.34
N LEU A 87 -22.55 11.57 -8.16
CA LEU A 87 -22.07 12.78 -8.83
C LEU A 87 -22.02 12.60 -10.35
N ALA A 88 -21.52 11.47 -10.84
CA ALA A 88 -21.48 11.20 -12.28
C ALA A 88 -22.87 11.14 -12.91
N LYS A 89 -23.88 10.60 -12.20
CA LYS A 89 -25.27 10.58 -12.67
C LYS A 89 -25.87 11.99 -12.79
N ILE A 90 -25.53 12.87 -11.85
CA ILE A 90 -25.99 14.26 -11.85
C ILE A 90 -25.33 15.04 -12.98
N LEU A 91 -24.01 14.93 -13.13
CA LEU A 91 -23.23 15.71 -14.09
C LEU A 91 -23.36 15.19 -15.53
N HIS A 92 -23.52 13.89 -15.71
CA HIS A 92 -23.47 13.23 -17.03
C HIS A 92 -24.78 12.53 -17.40
N GLY A 93 -25.83 12.61 -16.58
CA GLY A 93 -27.15 12.02 -16.87
C GLY A 93 -27.19 10.49 -16.79
N PRO A 94 -28.02 9.81 -17.61
CA PRO A 94 -28.03 8.35 -17.68
C PRO A 94 -26.66 7.82 -18.12
N VAL A 95 -25.90 7.30 -17.17
CA VAL A 95 -24.59 6.70 -17.40
C VAL A 95 -24.76 5.21 -17.71
N LYS A 96 -24.12 4.75 -18.77
CA LYS A 96 -23.95 3.34 -19.11
C LYS A 96 -22.47 3.00 -19.05
N CYS A 97 -22.10 1.90 -18.41
CA CYS A 97 -20.72 1.48 -18.26
C CYS A 97 -20.53 0.04 -18.69
N GLN A 98 -19.40 -0.27 -19.32
CA GLN A 98 -18.96 -1.60 -19.69
C GLN A 98 -17.72 -1.96 -18.87
N PHE A 99 -17.80 -3.07 -18.15
CA PHE A 99 -16.73 -3.63 -17.34
C PHE A 99 -16.13 -4.81 -18.08
N THR A 100 -14.90 -4.67 -18.57
CA THR A 100 -14.14 -5.74 -19.21
C THR A 100 -13.16 -6.31 -18.20
N GLU A 101 -13.36 -7.58 -17.82
CA GLU A 101 -12.48 -8.28 -16.89
C GLU A 101 -11.03 -8.30 -17.39
N LEU A 102 -10.07 -8.06 -16.49
CA LEU A 102 -8.64 -8.23 -16.76
C LEU A 102 -8.14 -9.49 -16.07
N LEU A 103 -7.64 -10.45 -16.84
CA LEU A 103 -7.16 -11.74 -16.37
C LEU A 103 -5.66 -11.82 -16.58
N ARG A 104 -4.90 -11.76 -15.48
CA ARG A 104 -3.45 -11.92 -15.50
C ARG A 104 -3.12 -13.40 -15.76
N LYS A 105 -2.39 -13.68 -16.85
CA LYS A 105 -1.92 -15.03 -17.20
C LYS A 105 -0.59 -15.34 -16.52
N ASP A 106 0.31 -14.36 -16.54
CA ASP A 106 1.63 -14.41 -15.94
C ASP A 106 2.08 -12.99 -15.57
N GLU A 107 3.35 -12.83 -15.19
CA GLU A 107 3.89 -11.54 -14.74
C GLU A 107 3.83 -10.45 -15.81
N TYR A 108 3.89 -10.82 -17.09
CA TYR A 108 4.01 -9.90 -18.22
C TYR A 108 2.75 -9.85 -19.10
N ASN A 109 1.86 -10.84 -19.00
CA ASN A 109 0.72 -10.98 -19.89
C ASN A 109 -0.61 -10.87 -19.14
N THR A 110 -1.43 -9.92 -19.59
CA THR A 110 -2.83 -9.78 -19.20
C THR A 110 -3.72 -9.98 -20.43
N VAL A 111 -4.79 -10.76 -20.27
CA VAL A 111 -5.81 -10.92 -21.31
C VAL A 111 -7.16 -10.39 -20.84
N THR A 112 -7.99 -9.97 -21.77
CA THR A 112 -9.36 -9.55 -21.46
C THR A 112 -10.27 -10.77 -21.30
N GLY A 113 -11.14 -10.71 -20.29
CA GLY A 113 -12.17 -11.69 -20.00
C GLY A 113 -13.54 -11.24 -20.48
N ARG A 114 -14.59 -11.52 -19.69
CA ARG A 114 -15.96 -11.14 -20.04
C ARG A 114 -16.16 -9.64 -19.93
N THR A 115 -16.93 -9.07 -20.86
CA THR A 115 -17.45 -7.71 -20.75
C THR A 115 -18.89 -7.74 -20.22
N THR A 116 -19.17 -6.97 -19.17
CA THR A 116 -20.51 -6.84 -18.58
C THR A 116 -20.92 -5.38 -18.56
N SER A 117 -22.10 -5.09 -19.11
CA SER A 117 -22.67 -3.75 -19.08
C SER A 117 -23.51 -3.54 -17.83
N ILE A 118 -23.42 -2.36 -17.23
CA ILE A 118 -24.32 -1.88 -16.18
C ILE A 118 -24.90 -0.51 -16.57
N GLU A 119 -26.13 -0.26 -16.17
CA GLU A 119 -26.80 1.02 -16.35
C GLU A 119 -27.20 1.64 -15.00
N GLN A 120 -26.96 2.95 -14.85
CA GLN A 120 -27.44 3.76 -13.73
C GLN A 120 -27.13 3.18 -12.32
N ASP A 121 -28.12 2.58 -11.66
CA ASP A 121 -28.06 2.06 -10.28
C ASP A 121 -27.67 0.57 -10.23
N GLU A 122 -27.50 -0.06 -11.38
CA GLU A 122 -26.97 -1.41 -11.47
C GLU A 122 -25.55 -1.49 -10.90
N LYS A 123 -25.24 -2.67 -10.39
CA LYS A 123 -24.00 -2.96 -9.68
C LYS A 123 -23.22 -4.02 -10.44
N TYR A 124 -21.95 -3.74 -10.69
CA TYR A 124 -21.03 -4.77 -11.16
C TYR A 124 -20.46 -5.52 -9.95
N ILE A 125 -20.44 -6.85 -10.02
CA ILE A 125 -19.90 -7.69 -8.95
C ILE A 125 -18.67 -8.42 -9.47
N PHE A 126 -17.54 -8.20 -8.81
CA PHE A 126 -16.29 -8.89 -9.11
C PHE A 126 -16.42 -10.35 -8.66
N THR A 127 -16.46 -11.27 -9.62
CA THR A 127 -16.66 -12.71 -9.35
C THR A 127 -15.47 -13.55 -9.81
N ASN A 128 -14.91 -13.26 -10.99
CA ASN A 128 -13.85 -14.07 -11.58
C ASN A 128 -12.45 -13.44 -11.42
N THR A 129 -12.37 -12.11 -11.45
CA THR A 129 -11.14 -11.32 -11.37
C THR A 129 -11.26 -10.21 -10.34
N ASP A 130 -10.13 -9.70 -9.88
CA ASP A 130 -10.01 -8.56 -8.98
C ASP A 130 -9.90 -7.22 -9.73
N TYR A 131 -9.79 -7.25 -11.06
CA TYR A 131 -9.52 -6.07 -11.91
C TYR A 131 -10.43 -6.00 -13.13
N ALA A 132 -10.89 -4.81 -13.48
CA ALA A 132 -11.62 -4.56 -14.71
C ALA A 132 -11.19 -3.24 -15.36
N GLU A 133 -11.08 -3.23 -16.68
CA GLU A 133 -11.12 -2.00 -17.47
C GLU A 133 -12.57 -1.55 -17.58
N VAL A 134 -12.85 -0.28 -17.33
CA VAL A 134 -14.20 0.26 -17.36
C VAL A 134 -14.28 1.41 -18.34
N THR A 135 -15.25 1.34 -19.24
CA THR A 135 -15.62 2.43 -20.15
C THR A 135 -17.05 2.85 -19.88
N CYS A 136 -17.26 4.13 -19.61
CA CYS A 136 -18.57 4.70 -19.37
C CYS A 136 -18.92 5.76 -20.41
N SER A 137 -20.20 5.88 -20.71
CA SER A 137 -20.77 6.91 -21.59
C SER A 137 -21.94 7.60 -20.91
N GLY A 138 -22.00 8.93 -21.01
CA GLY A 138 -23.08 9.76 -20.50
C GLY A 138 -23.75 10.59 -21.61
N LYS A 139 -24.49 11.62 -21.22
CA LYS A 139 -25.10 12.61 -22.10
C LYS A 139 -24.05 13.33 -22.95
N GLU A 140 -24.49 13.83 -24.11
CA GLU A 140 -23.69 14.66 -25.02
C GLU A 140 -22.37 14.00 -25.49
N GLY A 141 -22.32 12.67 -25.47
CA GLY A 141 -21.15 11.91 -25.92
C GLY A 141 -19.95 11.96 -24.97
N LYS A 142 -20.12 12.46 -23.74
CA LYS A 142 -19.07 12.38 -22.71
C LYS A 142 -18.74 10.93 -22.40
N THR A 143 -17.45 10.63 -22.34
CA THR A 143 -16.95 9.30 -22.02
C THR A 143 -15.95 9.38 -20.87
N TRP A 144 -15.85 8.30 -20.11
CA TRP A 144 -14.88 8.12 -19.04
C TRP A 144 -14.30 6.72 -19.15
N LYS A 145 -12.99 6.60 -18.97
CA LYS A 145 -12.27 5.33 -19.03
C LYS A 145 -11.30 5.24 -17.86
N SER A 146 -11.31 4.12 -17.14
CA SER A 146 -10.35 3.86 -16.07
C SER A 146 -10.23 2.35 -15.78
N TYR A 147 -9.36 2.00 -14.85
CA TYR A 147 -9.23 0.66 -14.30
C TYR A 147 -9.75 0.64 -12.86
N VAL A 148 -10.54 -0.38 -12.53
CA VAL A 148 -11.12 -0.53 -11.20
C VAL A 148 -10.66 -1.85 -10.61
N ALA A 149 -10.17 -1.78 -9.38
CA ALA A 149 -9.78 -2.94 -8.57
C ALA A 149 -10.75 -3.14 -7.41
N ALA A 150 -11.06 -4.41 -7.14
CA ALA A 150 -11.90 -4.83 -6.01
C ALA A 150 -11.73 -6.33 -5.76
N PRO A 151 -11.68 -6.78 -4.50
CA PRO A 151 -11.56 -8.20 -4.20
C PRO A 151 -12.79 -8.97 -4.71
N ARG A 152 -12.59 -10.05 -5.46
CA ARG A 152 -13.69 -10.89 -5.96
C ARG A 152 -14.44 -11.63 -4.84
N THR A 153 -15.72 -11.94 -5.07
CA THR A 153 -16.56 -12.65 -4.10
C THR A 153 -16.23 -14.14 -3.98
N ASN A 154 -15.84 -14.78 -5.08
CA ASN A 154 -15.53 -16.21 -5.14
C ASN A 154 -14.07 -16.52 -4.79
N LEU A 155 -13.52 -15.84 -3.80
CA LEU A 155 -12.20 -16.20 -3.31
C LEU A 155 -12.27 -17.58 -2.67
N GLN A 156 -11.48 -18.52 -3.19
CA GLN A 156 -11.13 -19.78 -2.54
C GLN A 156 -10.21 -19.49 -1.33
N VAL A 157 -10.50 -18.47 -0.52
CA VAL A 157 -9.81 -18.28 0.75
C VAL A 157 -10.17 -19.50 1.58
N ARG A 158 -9.16 -20.24 2.02
CA ARG A 158 -9.31 -21.36 2.94
C ARG A 158 -10.33 -20.94 4.00
N LYS A 159 -11.43 -21.68 4.14
CA LYS A 159 -12.50 -21.45 5.14
C LYS A 159 -12.01 -21.51 6.61
N LYS A 160 -10.69 -21.52 6.85
CA LYS A 160 -10.10 -21.19 8.15
C LYS A 160 -10.30 -19.70 8.37
N LYS A 161 -11.47 -19.34 8.89
CA LYS A 161 -11.58 -18.04 9.55
C LYS A 161 -10.50 -18.02 10.63
N PRO A 162 -9.68 -16.95 10.73
CA PRO A 162 -8.79 -16.81 11.86
C PRO A 162 -9.63 -17.00 13.13
N ASN A 163 -9.20 -17.92 13.99
CA ASN A 163 -9.97 -18.30 15.17
C ASN A 163 -10.03 -17.03 16.05
N PRO A 164 -11.19 -16.33 16.15
CA PRO A 164 -11.25 -15.11 16.91
C PRO A 164 -11.26 -15.54 18.37
N SER A 165 -10.09 -15.66 18.96
CA SER A 165 -9.98 -15.61 20.41
C SER A 165 -10.65 -14.29 20.83
N THR A 166 -11.60 -14.36 21.76
CA THR A 166 -12.34 -13.20 22.23
C THR A 166 -11.45 -12.16 22.92
N GLN A 167 -10.19 -12.49 23.20
CA GLN A 167 -9.20 -11.57 23.77
C GLN A 167 -8.49 -10.71 22.71
N HIS A 168 -8.35 -11.19 21.47
CA HIS A 168 -7.63 -10.47 20.41
C HIS A 168 -8.31 -10.70 19.06
N PRO A 169 -9.09 -9.73 18.55
CA PRO A 169 -9.66 -9.83 17.21
C PRO A 169 -8.55 -9.88 16.15
N PRO A 170 -8.76 -10.56 15.02
CA PRO A 170 -7.79 -10.57 13.93
C PRO A 170 -7.63 -9.16 13.36
N LEU A 171 -6.37 -8.71 13.23
CA LEU A 171 -6.02 -7.39 12.74
C LEU A 171 -5.69 -7.43 11.24
N ASN A 172 -6.08 -6.38 10.50
CA ASN A 172 -5.63 -6.21 9.11
C ASN A 172 -4.26 -5.52 9.11
N VAL A 173 -3.34 -6.01 8.29
CA VAL A 173 -1.98 -5.46 8.18
C VAL A 173 -1.79 -4.84 6.81
N LEU A 174 -1.35 -3.59 6.78
CA LEU A 174 -0.96 -2.86 5.57
C LEU A 174 0.51 -2.47 5.69
N ILE A 175 1.33 -3.04 4.82
CA ILE A 175 2.72 -2.61 4.66
C ILE A 175 2.75 -1.66 3.47
N TRP A 176 3.10 -0.40 3.71
CA TRP A 176 3.27 0.60 2.67
C TRP A 176 4.74 1.01 2.59
N GLY A 177 5.32 0.85 1.40
CA GLY A 177 6.69 1.26 1.09
C GLY A 177 6.68 2.35 0.03
N GLN A 178 7.59 3.31 0.16
CA GLN A 178 7.88 4.33 -0.85
C GLN A 178 9.35 4.18 -1.23
N ASP A 179 9.63 3.87 -2.50
CA ASP A 179 11.01 3.71 -2.94
C ASP A 179 11.72 5.08 -3.09
N SER A 180 13.02 5.00 -2.75
CA SER A 180 14.15 5.87 -3.07
C SER A 180 14.21 7.23 -2.36
N ILE A 181 13.56 7.35 -1.20
CA ILE A 181 13.68 8.54 -0.36
C ILE A 181 14.17 8.23 1.06
N SER A 182 15.08 9.08 1.55
CA SER A 182 15.49 9.06 2.95
C SER A 182 14.41 9.65 3.85
N ARG A 183 14.44 9.32 5.14
CA ARG A 183 13.56 9.92 6.16
C ARG A 183 13.58 11.45 6.13
N LEU A 184 14.76 12.07 6.01
CA LEU A 184 14.86 13.52 5.96
C LEU A 184 14.28 14.10 4.67
N MET A 185 14.42 13.37 3.55
CA MET A 185 13.80 13.77 2.29
C MET A 185 12.28 13.73 2.37
N PHE A 186 11.71 12.66 2.96
CA PHE A 186 10.27 12.54 3.20
C PHE A 186 9.73 13.73 3.99
N ILE A 187 10.39 14.09 5.09
CA ILE A 187 9.97 15.22 5.93
C ILE A 187 10.04 16.55 5.16
N ARG A 188 11.09 16.77 4.35
CA ARG A 188 11.26 18.00 3.56
C ARG A 188 10.24 18.14 2.44
N LYS A 189 10.00 17.08 1.67
CA LYS A 189 9.18 17.12 0.45
C LYS A 189 7.70 16.82 0.71
N LEU A 190 7.36 16.15 1.81
CA LEU A 190 6.00 15.82 2.20
C LEU A 190 5.66 16.33 3.61
N PRO A 191 5.85 17.62 3.92
CA PRO A 191 5.70 18.14 5.29
C PRO A 191 4.25 18.03 5.81
N LYS A 192 3.26 18.18 4.93
CA LYS A 192 1.84 18.00 5.28
C LYS A 192 1.54 16.54 5.64
N THR A 193 2.07 15.60 4.86
CA THR A 193 1.92 14.16 5.09
C THR A 193 2.62 13.76 6.38
N TRP A 194 3.86 14.22 6.60
CA TRP A 194 4.59 13.98 7.84
C TRP A 194 3.80 14.48 9.06
N LYS A 195 3.29 15.71 9.00
CA LYS A 195 2.46 16.29 10.06
C LYS A 195 1.23 15.44 10.35
N TYR A 196 0.48 15.06 9.31
CA TYR A 196 -0.70 14.21 9.45
C TYR A 196 -0.35 12.86 10.09
N ILE A 197 0.72 12.21 9.62
CA ILE A 197 1.20 10.95 10.19
C ILE A 197 1.51 11.15 11.67
N THR A 198 2.34 12.11 12.04
CA THR A 198 2.81 12.24 13.43
C THR A 198 1.77 12.78 14.40
N GLU A 199 0.92 13.71 13.96
CA GLU A 199 -0.01 14.44 14.83
C GLU A 199 -1.44 13.87 14.80
N GLU A 200 -1.86 13.20 13.74
CA GLU A 200 -3.21 12.61 13.65
C GLU A 200 -3.16 11.09 13.86
N LEU A 201 -2.24 10.40 13.18
CA LEU A 201 -2.14 8.94 13.30
C LEU A 201 -1.38 8.49 14.53
N HIS A 202 -0.52 9.33 15.11
CA HIS A 202 0.28 9.03 16.30
C HIS A 202 1.04 7.67 16.21
N PRO A 203 1.86 7.45 15.17
CA PRO A 203 2.66 6.24 15.06
C PRO A 203 3.83 6.30 16.03
N ILE A 204 4.44 5.14 16.26
CA ILE A 204 5.80 5.08 16.76
C ILE A 204 6.73 5.39 15.58
N VAL A 205 7.79 6.16 15.80
CA VAL A 205 8.76 6.48 14.73
C VAL A 205 10.08 5.82 15.07
N LEU A 206 10.47 4.82 14.27
CA LEU A 206 11.77 4.16 14.40
C LEU A 206 12.89 5.04 13.85
N LYS A 207 13.37 5.99 14.66
CA LYS A 207 14.41 6.96 14.25
C LYS A 207 15.76 6.31 13.90
N GLY A 208 16.05 5.13 14.48
CA GLY A 208 17.26 4.36 14.23
C GLY A 208 17.12 3.24 13.20
N TYR A 209 15.98 3.17 12.50
CA TYR A 209 15.79 2.20 11.42
C TYR A 209 16.77 2.46 10.28
N ASN A 210 17.43 1.40 9.81
CA ASN A 210 18.36 1.43 8.69
C ASN A 210 18.08 0.25 7.76
N ILE A 211 18.32 0.45 6.47
CA ILE A 211 18.33 -0.63 5.48
C ILE A 211 19.63 -1.44 5.64
N VAL A 212 19.58 -2.73 5.29
CA VAL A 212 20.74 -3.62 5.41
C VAL A 212 21.57 -3.71 4.12
N GLY A 213 21.21 -2.94 3.10
CA GLY A 213 21.96 -2.77 1.86
C GLY A 213 21.37 -1.67 0.99
N ASP A 214 22.10 -1.27 -0.04
CA ASP A 214 21.82 -0.02 -0.78
C ASP A 214 20.74 -0.13 -1.85
N GLY A 215 20.39 -1.34 -2.30
CA GLY A 215 19.37 -1.56 -3.31
C GLY A 215 18.02 -1.98 -2.75
N THR A 216 16.97 -1.80 -3.56
CA THR A 216 15.60 -2.15 -3.20
C THR A 216 15.44 -3.62 -2.81
N PRO A 217 16.05 -4.61 -3.51
CA PRO A 217 16.00 -6.01 -3.08
C PRO A 217 16.67 -6.23 -1.71
N GLN A 218 17.81 -5.59 -1.46
CA GLN A 218 18.53 -5.67 -0.19
C GLN A 218 17.76 -5.02 0.96
N ALA A 219 16.96 -3.99 0.68
CA ALA A 219 16.10 -3.34 1.67
C ALA A 219 14.82 -4.15 1.93
N LEU A 220 14.10 -4.59 0.89
CA LEU A 220 12.79 -5.23 1.02
C LEU A 220 12.86 -6.71 1.41
N THR A 221 13.84 -7.46 0.92
CA THR A 221 13.94 -8.91 1.21
C THR A 221 14.02 -9.20 2.72
N PRO A 222 14.87 -8.54 3.50
CA PRO A 222 14.98 -8.78 4.94
C PRO A 222 13.75 -8.33 5.71
N ILE A 223 13.15 -7.22 5.28
CA ILE A 223 11.88 -6.72 5.81
C ILE A 223 10.78 -7.79 5.67
N LEU A 224 10.70 -8.43 4.50
CA LEU A 224 9.59 -9.31 4.15
C LEU A 224 9.86 -10.80 4.45
N THR A 225 11.10 -11.19 4.71
CA THR A 225 11.50 -12.60 4.93
C THR A 225 12.27 -12.84 6.23
N GLY A 226 12.73 -11.77 6.89
CA GLY A 226 13.67 -11.86 8.01
C GLY A 226 15.08 -12.32 7.63
N LYS A 227 15.42 -12.38 6.33
CA LYS A 227 16.69 -12.89 5.81
C LYS A 227 17.31 -11.96 4.79
N THR A 228 18.64 -11.92 4.74
CA THR A 228 19.38 -11.25 3.66
C THR A 228 19.35 -12.09 2.38
N GLU A 229 19.59 -11.46 1.22
CA GLU A 229 19.68 -12.18 -0.06
C GLU A 229 20.75 -13.28 -0.04
N LEU A 230 21.82 -13.11 0.73
CA LEU A 230 22.91 -14.07 0.85
C LEU A 230 22.53 -15.33 1.64
N GLU A 231 21.49 -15.26 2.48
CA GLU A 231 20.98 -16.40 3.27
C GLU A 231 19.88 -17.19 2.54
N LEU A 232 19.42 -16.67 1.40
CA LEU A 232 18.33 -17.21 0.61
C LEU A 232 18.88 -17.92 -0.65
N PRO A 233 18.07 -18.78 -1.30
CA PRO A 233 18.43 -19.32 -2.60
C PRO A 233 18.74 -18.19 -3.58
N GLU A 234 19.75 -18.37 -4.43
CA GLU A 234 20.14 -17.33 -5.38
C GLU A 234 18.96 -16.95 -6.29
N ALA A 235 18.53 -15.69 -6.29
CA ALA A 235 17.46 -15.16 -7.13
C ALA A 235 17.82 -13.82 -7.80
N ARG A 236 19.07 -13.38 -7.69
CA ARG A 236 19.51 -12.13 -8.33
C ARG A 236 19.58 -12.32 -9.82
N ALA A 237 18.89 -11.44 -10.56
CA ALA A 237 18.79 -11.52 -12.01
C ALA A 237 20.16 -11.53 -12.72
N GLU A 238 21.19 -10.90 -12.13
CA GLU A 238 22.57 -10.89 -12.63
C GLU A 238 23.19 -12.30 -12.74
N MET A 239 22.65 -13.28 -12.02
CA MET A 239 23.12 -14.66 -12.01
C MET A 239 22.55 -15.51 -13.16
N GLY A 240 21.70 -14.92 -14.02
CA GLY A 240 21.17 -15.54 -15.23
C GLY A 240 20.48 -16.87 -14.95
N ASP A 241 20.81 -17.90 -15.73
CA ASP A 241 20.21 -19.24 -15.64
C ASP A 241 20.41 -19.95 -14.28
N LYS A 242 21.29 -19.43 -13.41
CA LYS A 242 21.50 -19.96 -12.06
C LYS A 242 20.57 -19.32 -11.02
N ALA A 243 19.88 -18.25 -11.38
CA ALA A 243 18.92 -17.57 -10.52
C ALA A 243 17.60 -18.33 -10.48
N ASN A 244 17.03 -18.43 -9.28
CA ASN A 244 15.65 -18.80 -9.07
C ASN A 244 14.75 -17.57 -9.23
N PHE A 245 13.45 -17.81 -9.39
CA PHE A 245 12.46 -16.77 -9.08
C PHE A 245 12.31 -16.62 -7.56
N VAL A 246 11.88 -15.44 -7.12
CA VAL A 246 11.72 -15.14 -5.69
C VAL A 246 10.59 -15.93 -5.02
N ASP A 247 9.78 -16.68 -5.77
CA ASP A 247 8.75 -17.59 -5.22
C ASP A 247 9.28 -18.58 -4.18
N VAL A 248 10.59 -18.89 -4.22
CA VAL A 248 11.25 -19.78 -3.27
C VAL A 248 11.51 -19.14 -1.91
N TYR A 249 11.32 -17.82 -1.78
CA TYR A 249 11.59 -17.08 -0.54
C TYR A 249 10.48 -17.28 0.50
N PRO A 250 10.82 -17.32 1.80
CA PRO A 250 9.85 -17.45 2.89
C PRO A 250 9.22 -16.08 3.20
N PHE A 251 8.54 -15.48 2.23
CA PHE A 251 7.89 -14.20 2.45
C PHE A 251 6.78 -14.28 3.50
N ILE A 252 6.66 -13.24 4.31
CA ILE A 252 5.72 -13.16 5.44
C ILE A 252 4.26 -13.34 5.01
N TRP A 253 3.90 -12.96 3.79
CA TRP A 253 2.55 -13.18 3.27
C TRP A 253 2.20 -14.66 3.11
N ASN A 254 3.18 -15.56 2.98
CA ASN A 254 2.92 -16.99 2.99
C ASN A 254 2.37 -17.44 4.35
N GLU A 255 2.93 -16.92 5.45
CA GLU A 255 2.44 -17.18 6.81
C GLU A 255 1.05 -16.60 7.06
N TYR A 256 0.82 -15.36 6.60
CA TYR A 256 -0.52 -14.75 6.63
C TYR A 256 -1.53 -15.58 5.83
N LYS A 257 -1.18 -16.02 4.63
CA LYS A 257 -2.02 -16.87 3.78
C LYS A 257 -2.33 -18.20 4.45
N ASP A 258 -1.36 -18.85 5.07
CA ASP A 258 -1.55 -20.10 5.82
C ASP A 258 -2.42 -19.92 7.07
N SER A 259 -2.37 -18.72 7.67
CA SER A 259 -3.21 -18.28 8.79
C SER A 259 -4.63 -17.84 8.36
N GLY A 260 -4.94 -17.85 7.07
CA GLY A 260 -6.29 -17.58 6.54
C GLY A 260 -6.53 -16.15 6.10
N TYR A 261 -5.49 -15.32 6.01
CA TYR A 261 -5.59 -13.94 5.50
C TYR A 261 -5.67 -13.90 3.98
N LEU A 262 -6.38 -12.89 3.47
CA LEU A 262 -6.26 -12.48 2.08
C LEU A 262 -5.03 -11.58 1.95
N THR A 263 -4.09 -11.98 1.11
CA THR A 263 -2.84 -11.26 0.88
C THR A 263 -2.83 -10.67 -0.52
N GLY A 264 -2.28 -9.46 -0.67
CA GLY A 264 -2.10 -8.81 -1.96
C GLY A 264 -0.80 -7.99 -1.95
N PHE A 265 -0.11 -7.98 -3.09
CA PHE A 265 1.04 -7.13 -3.35
C PHE A 265 0.66 -6.17 -4.48
N LEU A 266 0.85 -4.88 -4.25
CA LEU A 266 0.57 -3.82 -5.22
C LEU A 266 1.80 -2.92 -5.30
N GLU A 267 2.27 -2.72 -6.52
CA GLU A 267 3.42 -1.87 -6.83
C GLU A 267 3.03 -0.90 -7.94
N ASP A 268 3.48 0.34 -7.81
CA ASP A 268 3.36 1.35 -8.86
C ASP A 268 4.54 1.18 -9.83
N GLN A 269 4.43 0.18 -10.72
CA GLN A 269 5.40 0.00 -11.79
C GLN A 269 4.73 0.33 -13.14
N PRO A 270 5.08 1.47 -13.78
CA PRO A 270 4.41 1.97 -14.98
C PRO A 270 4.80 1.27 -16.29
N THR A 271 5.48 0.11 -16.26
CA THR A 271 5.94 -0.58 -17.47
C THR A 271 5.70 -2.08 -17.42
N THR A 272 4.72 -2.53 -18.20
CA THR A 272 4.69 -3.83 -18.89
C THR A 272 4.93 -3.62 -20.37
#